data_AF-A0A9P3CGR8-F1
#
_entry.id   AF-A0A9P3CGR8-F1
#
_cell.length_a   1.000
_cell.length_b   1.000
_cell.length_c   1.000
_cell.angle_alpha   90.00
_cell.angle_beta   90.00
_cell.angle_gamma   90.00
#
_symmetry.space_group_name_H-M   'P 1'
#
loop_
_entity.id
_entity.type
_entity.pdbx_description
1 polymer ?
#
loop_
_entity_poly.entity_id
_entity_poly.type
_entity_poly.pdbx_seq_one_letter_code
_entity_poly.pdbx_strand_id
1 'polypeptide(L)'
;MEFDETSDYFSFMMECIPSGGIVTGASEIMTEEEAAEFGGRAGIALDENYHGFGDTVENLNMTAFINNAKAIAAGVAHFSTTFGSIPPRNCSCDWARTVKEDHP
;
A
#
# COMPACT_ATOMS: atom_id res chain seq x y z
N MET A 1 -2.28 -2.08 -5.38
CA MET A 1 -1.00 -2.00 -4.64
C MET A 1 -0.12 -3.12 -5.12
N GLU A 2 0.98 -2.78 -5.77
CA GLU A 2 2.05 -3.72 -6.02
C GLU A 2 2.97 -3.73 -4.79
N PHE A 3 3.46 -4.90 -4.38
CA PHE A 3 4.44 -5.00 -3.29
C PHE A 3 5.84 -4.92 -3.89
N ASP A 4 6.26 -3.70 -4.20
CA ASP A 4 7.57 -3.36 -4.75
C ASP A 4 8.52 -2.76 -3.69
N GLU A 5 9.64 -2.17 -4.11
CA GLU A 5 10.66 -1.56 -3.24
C GLU A 5 10.36 -0.12 -2.78
N THR A 6 9.18 0.43 -3.11
CA THR A 6 8.93 1.88 -3.00
C THR A 6 8.40 2.35 -1.64
N SER A 7 8.19 1.43 -0.68
CA SER A 7 7.65 1.75 0.64
C SER A 7 8.25 0.90 1.77
N ASP A 8 8.01 1.29 3.02
CA ASP A 8 8.69 0.76 4.21
C ASP A 8 8.46 -0.74 4.46
N TYR A 9 7.36 -1.30 3.94
CA TYR A 9 7.09 -2.74 4.05
C TYR A 9 8.19 -3.59 3.40
N PHE A 10 8.93 -3.03 2.43
CA PHE A 10 9.93 -3.77 1.68
C PHE A 10 11.00 -4.37 2.61
N SER A 11 11.49 -3.59 3.58
CA SER A 11 12.50 -4.07 4.54
C SER A 11 12.00 -5.23 5.41
N PHE A 12 10.71 -5.26 5.75
CA PHE A 12 10.10 -6.39 6.46
C PHE A 12 9.98 -7.63 5.57
N MET A 13 9.58 -7.43 4.30
CA MET A 13 9.51 -8.51 3.32
C MET A 13 10.88 -9.16 3.08
N MET A 14 11.95 -8.36 3.05
CA MET A 14 13.34 -8.83 2.91
C MET A 14 13.83 -9.72 4.07
N GLU A 15 13.11 -9.72 5.19
CA GLU A 15 13.35 -10.53 6.39
C GLU A 15 12.24 -11.59 6.63
N CYS A 16 11.46 -11.94 5.61
CA CYS A 16 10.37 -12.92 5.70
C CYS A 16 9.27 -12.56 6.69
N ILE A 17 9.06 -11.27 6.96
CA ILE A 17 8.00 -10.81 7.84
C ILE A 17 6.75 -10.58 6.98
N PRO A 18 5.63 -11.27 7.26
CA PRO A 18 4.38 -11.05 6.56
C PRO A 18 4.00 -9.57 6.60
N SER A 19 3.85 -8.98 5.43
CA SER A 19 3.61 -7.55 5.26
C SER A 19 2.37 -7.34 4.39
N GLY A 20 1.67 -6.26 4.65
CA GLY A 20 0.44 -5.88 3.98
C GLY A 20 0.25 -4.37 4.05
N GLY A 21 -0.64 -3.83 3.22
CA GLY A 21 -0.86 -2.39 3.17
C GLY A 21 -2.08 -2.02 2.34
N ILE A 22 -2.44 -0.75 2.42
CA ILE A 22 -3.46 -0.11 1.62
C ILE A 22 -2.91 1.23 1.14
N VAL A 23 -3.26 1.61 -0.09
CA VAL A 23 -2.82 2.85 -0.73
C VAL A 23 -3.95 3.32 -1.65
N THR A 24 -4.10 4.64 -1.80
CA THR A 24 -5.13 5.25 -2.67
C THR A 24 -4.59 5.65 -4.05
N GLY A 25 -3.30 5.41 -4.30
CA GLY A 25 -2.56 5.87 -5.47
C GLY A 25 -1.64 7.05 -5.17
N ALA A 26 -0.82 7.38 -6.16
CA ALA A 26 0.10 8.52 -6.19
C ALA A 26 0.01 9.18 -7.58
N SER A 27 1.10 9.19 -8.35
CA SER A 27 1.16 9.82 -9.68
C SER A 27 0.47 9.03 -10.80
N GLU A 28 -0.05 7.83 -10.54
CA GLU A 28 -0.72 7.02 -11.55
C GLU A 28 -1.99 7.71 -12.06
N ILE A 29 -2.24 7.61 -13.37
CA ILE A 29 -3.42 8.22 -13.99
C ILE A 29 -4.63 7.31 -13.79
N MET A 30 -5.68 7.87 -13.17
CA MET A 30 -6.96 7.19 -13.00
C MET A 30 -7.58 6.83 -14.35
N THR A 31 -7.92 5.56 -14.51
CA THR A 31 -8.61 5.03 -15.69
C THR A 31 -10.11 5.36 -15.67
N GLU A 32 -10.78 5.21 -16.82
CA GLU A 32 -12.24 5.36 -16.89
C GLU A 32 -12.98 4.32 -16.04
N GLU A 33 -12.45 3.09 -15.98
CA GLU A 33 -13.00 1.99 -15.18
C GLU A 33 -12.89 2.28 -13.68
N GLU A 34 -11.73 2.75 -13.21
CA GLU A 34 -11.55 3.15 -11.81
C GLU A 34 -12.42 4.35 -11.44
N ALA A 35 -12.55 5.34 -12.32
CA ALA A 35 -13.42 6.48 -12.08
C ALA A 35 -14.90 6.07 -12.01
N ALA A 36 -15.31 5.05 -12.78
CA ALA A 36 -16.67 4.50 -12.71
C ALA A 36 -16.92 3.72 -11.42
N GLU A 37 -15.94 2.94 -10.94
CA GLU A 37 -16.06 2.11 -9.73
C GLU A 37 -15.92 2.94 -8.44
N PHE A 38 -14.92 3.82 -8.38
CA PHE A 38 -14.53 4.53 -7.15
C PHE A 38 -14.97 6.01 -7.15
N GLY A 39 -15.50 6.51 -8.26
CA GLY A 39 -15.71 7.94 -8.49
C GLY A 39 -14.41 8.65 -8.83
N GLY A 40 -14.45 9.99 -8.90
CA GLY A 40 -13.29 10.81 -9.25
C GLY A 40 -13.29 11.22 -10.73
N ARG A 41 -12.10 11.48 -11.28
CA ARG A 41 -11.94 11.99 -12.65
C ARG A 41 -10.87 11.20 -13.39
N ALA A 42 -11.32 10.43 -14.38
CA ALA A 42 -10.43 9.74 -15.30
C ALA A 42 -9.50 10.72 -16.05
N GLY A 43 -8.30 10.25 -16.37
CA GLY A 43 -7.28 11.02 -17.08
C GLY A 43 -6.50 12.01 -16.20
N ILE A 44 -6.70 11.98 -14.88
CA ILE A 44 -5.95 12.75 -13.90
C ILE A 44 -5.24 11.79 -12.93
N ALA A 45 -4.12 12.24 -12.35
CA ALA A 45 -3.41 11.47 -11.32
C ALA A 45 -4.30 11.18 -10.10
N LEU A 46 -4.09 10.02 -9.47
CA LEU A 46 -4.79 9.64 -8.23
C LEU A 46 -4.49 10.63 -7.08
N ASP A 47 -3.28 11.20 -7.08
CA ASP A 47 -2.89 12.39 -6.32
C ASP A 47 -2.17 13.40 -7.24
N GLU A 48 -2.87 14.49 -7.60
CA GLU A 48 -2.34 15.57 -8.43
C GLU A 48 -1.18 16.34 -7.77
N ASN A 49 -1.05 16.25 -6.45
CA ASN A 49 -0.02 16.94 -5.69
C ASN A 49 1.03 16.00 -5.11
N TYR A 50 1.15 14.76 -5.58
CA TYR A 50 2.19 13.84 -5.12
C TYR A 50 3.60 14.47 -5.24
N HIS A 51 4.33 14.57 -4.12
CA HIS A 51 5.62 15.30 -3.99
C HIS A 51 5.58 16.80 -4.40
N GLY A 52 4.39 17.38 -4.53
CA GLY A 52 4.16 18.76 -4.90
C GLY A 52 3.93 19.68 -3.69
N PHE A 53 3.95 20.99 -3.93
CA PHE A 53 3.69 21.99 -2.88
C PHE A 53 2.26 21.93 -2.30
N GLY A 54 1.31 21.42 -3.09
CA GLY A 54 -0.08 21.28 -2.66
C GLY A 54 -0.37 20.04 -1.80
N ASP A 55 0.63 19.19 -1.53
CA ASP A 55 0.48 18.02 -0.64
C ASP A 55 0.34 18.50 0.81
N THR A 56 -0.91 18.79 1.15
CA THR A 56 -1.35 19.47 2.37
C THR A 56 -2.63 18.82 2.85
N VAL A 57 -3.12 19.18 4.04
CA VAL A 57 -4.36 18.61 4.58
C VAL A 57 -5.59 18.96 3.73
N GLU A 58 -5.49 20.02 2.92
CA GLU A 58 -6.49 20.45 1.96
C GLU A 58 -6.61 19.51 0.73
N ASN A 59 -5.59 18.69 0.45
CA ASN A 59 -5.56 17.74 -0.68
C ASN A 59 -6.19 16.36 -0.34
N LEU A 60 -6.70 16.18 0.88
CA LEU A 60 -7.26 14.91 1.32
C LEU A 60 -8.65 14.64 0.73
N ASN A 61 -8.81 13.46 0.14
CA ASN A 61 -10.14 12.86 -0.03
C ASN A 61 -10.62 12.28 1.31
N MET A 62 -11.53 12.99 2.00
CA MET A 62 -11.99 12.59 3.34
C MET A 62 -12.71 11.23 3.39
N THR A 63 -13.38 10.83 2.31
CA THR A 63 -14.02 9.50 2.23
C THR A 63 -12.95 8.41 2.22
N ALA A 64 -11.96 8.54 1.34
CA ALA A 64 -10.85 7.60 1.27
C ALA A 64 -10.05 7.57 2.58
N PHE A 65 -9.76 8.74 3.16
CA PHE A 65 -9.05 8.84 4.44
C PHE A 65 -9.75 8.06 5.56
N ILE A 66 -11.05 8.30 5.77
CA ILE A 66 -11.81 7.63 6.83
C ILE A 66 -11.95 6.12 6.56
N ASN A 67 -12.15 5.72 5.31
CA ASN A 67 -12.24 4.30 4.96
C ASN A 67 -10.92 3.56 5.23
N ASN A 68 -9.78 4.14 4.83
CA ASN A 68 -8.47 3.56 5.10
C ASN A 68 -8.15 3.55 6.60
N ALA A 69 -8.48 4.61 7.35
CA ALA A 69 -8.31 4.64 8.81
C ALA A 69 -9.10 3.51 9.51
N LYS A 70 -10.34 3.26 9.07
CA LYS A 70 -11.15 2.13 9.57
C LYS A 70 -10.56 0.78 9.18
N ALA A 71 -10.06 0.63 7.95
CA ALA A 71 -9.42 -0.60 7.51
C ALA A 71 -8.15 -0.92 8.33
N ILE A 72 -7.32 0.09 8.62
CA ILE A 72 -6.15 -0.04 9.50
C ILE A 72 -6.60 -0.49 10.89
N ALA A 73 -7.58 0.20 11.48
CA ALA A 73 -8.09 -0.15 12.82
C ALA A 73 -8.62 -1.59 12.87
N ALA A 74 -9.36 -2.01 11.85
CA ALA A 74 -9.86 -3.38 11.73
C ALA A 74 -8.73 -4.41 11.61
N GLY A 75 -7.71 -4.13 10.78
CA GLY A 75 -6.54 -4.98 10.62
C GLY A 75 -5.75 -5.14 11.92
N VAL A 76 -5.46 -4.04 12.62
CA VAL A 76 -4.78 -4.06 13.92
C VAL A 76 -5.58 -4.87 14.93
N ALA A 77 -6.90 -4.61 15.05
CA ALA A 77 -7.76 -5.35 15.97
C ALA A 77 -7.75 -6.87 15.67
N HIS A 78 -7.86 -7.26 14.39
CA HIS A 78 -7.85 -8.67 13.99
C HIS A 78 -6.51 -9.34 14.32
N PHE A 79 -5.40 -8.79 13.81
CA PHE A 79 -4.07 -9.40 13.94
C PHE A 79 -3.46 -9.28 15.33
N SER A 80 -3.99 -8.43 16.21
CA SER A 80 -3.60 -8.41 17.63
C SER A 80 -4.02 -9.66 18.41
N THR A 81 -5.00 -10.42 17.89
CA THR A 81 -5.58 -11.58 18.58
C THR A 81 -5.31 -12.92 17.90
N THR A 82 -5.00 -12.92 16.59
CA THR A 82 -4.73 -14.13 15.84
C THR A 82 -3.87 -13.86 14.61
N PHE A 83 -3.02 -14.83 14.26
CA PHE A 83 -2.31 -14.89 12.98
C PHE A 83 -2.78 -16.05 12.11
N GLY A 84 -3.91 -16.69 12.44
CA GLY A 84 -4.35 -17.93 11.79
C GLY A 84 -4.65 -17.79 10.28
N SER A 85 -4.89 -16.57 9.80
CA SER A 85 -5.05 -16.27 8.36
C SER A 85 -3.73 -15.98 7.64
N ILE A 86 -2.63 -15.81 8.39
CA ILE A 86 -1.29 -15.61 7.83
C ILE A 86 -0.64 -16.99 7.65
N PRO A 87 -0.20 -17.36 6.43
CA PRO A 87 0.50 -18.62 6.22
C PRO A 87 1.75 -18.74 7.09
N PRO A 88 2.16 -19.98 7.46
CA PRO A 88 3.44 -20.20 8.14
C PRO A 88 4.59 -19.59 7.33
N ARG A 89 5.59 -19.02 8.02
CA ARG A 89 6.78 -18.48 7.35
C ARG A 89 7.44 -19.58 6.53
N ASN A 90 7.65 -19.33 5.24
CA ASN A 90 8.55 -20.17 4.47
C ASN A 90 9.99 -19.80 4.86
N CYS A 91 10.72 -20.73 5.49
CA CYS A 91 12.07 -20.46 6.01
C CYS A 91 13.06 -20.06 4.91
N SER A 92 12.74 -20.33 3.64
CA SER A 92 13.55 -19.96 2.49
C SER A 92 12.93 -18.77 1.77
N CYS A 93 13.16 -17.54 2.26
CA CYS A 93 12.96 -16.34 1.43
C CYS A 93 14.03 -16.25 0.36
N ASP A 94 14.02 -17.22 -0.56
CA ASP A 94 15.02 -17.32 -1.62
C ASP A 94 14.95 -16.09 -2.53
N TRP A 95 13.73 -15.57 -2.78
CA TRP A 95 13.54 -14.33 -3.54
C TRP A 95 14.23 -13.13 -2.89
N ALA A 96 14.13 -12.98 -1.56
CA ALA A 96 14.77 -11.87 -0.84
C ALA A 96 16.29 -12.01 -0.81
N ARG A 97 16.81 -13.25 -0.85
CA ARG A 97 18.25 -13.51 -1.00
C ARG A 97 18.75 -13.07 -2.38
N THR A 98 18.01 -13.41 -3.44
CA THR A 98 18.36 -12.99 -4.81
C THR A 98 18.38 -11.46 -4.94
N VAL A 99 17.37 -10.75 -4.41
CA VAL A 99 17.34 -9.28 -4.47
C VAL A 99 18.51 -8.63 -3.71
N LYS A 100 18.94 -9.18 -2.57
CA LYS A 100 20.13 -8.70 -1.83
C LYS A 100 21.43 -8.92 -2.59
N GLU A 101 21.52 -9.95 -3.42
CA GLU A 101 22.71 -10.24 -4.23
C GLU A 101 22.82 -9.29 -5.44
N ASP A 102 21.70 -8.90 -6.03
CA ASP A 102 21.65 -8.02 -7.20
C ASP A 102 21.78 -6.52 -6.85
N HIS A 103 21.49 -6.13 -5.60
CA HIS A 103 21.55 -4.75 -5.09
C HIS A 103 22.30 -4.67 -3.74
N PRO A 104 23.65 -4.64 -3.75
CA PRO A 104 24.48 -4.73 -2.54
C PRO A 104 24.42 -3.50 -1.62
#